data_AF-A0A831WPD2-F1
#
_entry.id   AF-A0A831WPD2-F1
#
_cell.length_a   1.000
_cell.length_b   1.000
_cell.length_c   1.000
_cell.angle_alpha   90.00
_cell.angle_beta   90.00
_cell.angle_gamma   90.00
#
_symmetry.space_group_name_H-M   'P 1'
#
loop_
_entity.id
_entity.type
_entity.pdbx_description
1 polymer ?
#
loop_
_entity_poly.entity_id
_entity_poly.type
_entity_poly.pdbx_seq_one_letter_code
_entity_poly.pdbx_strand_id
1 'polypeptide(L)'
;MIKSIIKREGNIVEFNKDKITHAVLAAMHSVGEEDQDVAKKVTEQTVNKLEEIFKDKIPQVEEVQDVVEETLIKGGMAKVAKAYILYRDKRRRIRKKLKVRKKVENHRSTTDISLLVSTTTSENISPWNRQKIIQALTKEAELPLNISRSIAKAVEEKIFDLDLNEISTSLIRELVDNELFIRGYEQKWEKQKVIGMPTYDLTQLFFSKTKENSNIGNNNPEAINLAIAENTIKQYMLQEVFSREVAQAHLKGWIHIHDLGYPRIYCSGHSLEYLKKYGLELDNLDTSSAPAKHTR
;
A
#
# COMPACT_ATOMS: atom_id res chain seq x y z
N MET A 1 -27.16 18.22 23.25
CA MET A 1 -26.65 17.78 21.93
C MET A 1 -25.14 17.64 21.91
N ILE A 2 -24.69 16.39 21.91
CA ILE A 2 -23.28 16.02 21.72
C ILE A 2 -22.88 16.29 20.27
N LYS A 3 -21.84 17.11 20.08
CA LYS A 3 -21.36 17.50 18.74
C LYS A 3 -20.15 16.68 18.29
N SER A 4 -19.35 16.17 19.22
CA SER A 4 -18.06 15.56 18.93
C SER A 4 -17.81 14.31 19.77
N ILE A 5 -16.94 13.43 19.28
CA ILE A 5 -16.51 12.19 19.95
C ILE A 5 -15.00 11.98 19.77
N ILE A 6 -14.32 11.51 20.82
CA ILE A 6 -12.89 11.18 20.79
C ILE A 6 -12.72 9.74 20.33
N LYS A 7 -12.06 9.53 19.18
CA LYS A 7 -11.70 8.19 18.70
C LYS A 7 -10.58 7.58 19.53
N ARG A 8 -10.45 6.25 19.46
CA ARG A 8 -9.35 5.47 20.09
C ARG A 8 -7.94 5.94 19.71
N GLU A 9 -7.79 6.60 18.57
CA GLU A 9 -6.55 7.20 18.08
C GLU A 9 -6.27 8.59 18.67
N GLY A 10 -7.13 9.11 19.55
CA GLY A 10 -7.06 10.47 20.12
C GLY A 10 -7.70 11.55 19.26
N ASN A 11 -8.07 11.24 18.01
CA ASN A 11 -8.67 12.18 17.08
C ASN A 11 -10.12 12.55 17.48
N ILE A 12 -10.43 13.84 17.52
CA ILE A 12 -11.79 14.36 17.68
C ILE A 12 -12.50 14.34 16.32
N VAL A 13 -13.70 13.75 16.27
CA VAL A 13 -14.55 13.73 15.08
C VAL A 13 -15.97 14.13 15.43
N GLU A 14 -16.73 14.59 14.43
CA GLU A 14 -18.15 14.90 14.60
C GLU A 14 -18.94 13.65 15.00
N PHE A 15 -19.87 13.82 15.93
CA PHE A 15 -20.76 12.76 16.39
C PHE A 15 -21.81 12.45 15.32
N ASN A 16 -21.90 11.18 14.92
CA ASN A 16 -22.89 10.71 13.97
C ASN A 16 -23.65 9.53 14.60
N LYS A 17 -24.96 9.71 14.83
CA LYS A 17 -25.85 8.73 15.45
C LYS A 17 -26.07 7.49 14.58
N ASP A 18 -26.03 7.63 13.25
CA ASP A 18 -26.24 6.51 12.33
C ASP A 18 -25.17 5.42 12.54
N LYS A 19 -23.96 5.79 12.95
CA LYS A 19 -22.92 4.79 13.28
C LYS A 19 -23.30 3.90 14.44
N ILE A 20 -24.05 4.41 15.41
CA ILE A 20 -24.58 3.61 16.53
C ILE A 20 -25.68 2.69 15.98
N THR A 21 -26.59 3.22 15.17
CA THR A 21 -27.67 2.42 14.55
C THR A 21 -27.12 1.26 13.72
N HIS A 22 -26.12 1.49 12.86
CA HIS A 22 -25.49 0.43 12.07
C HIS A 22 -24.78 -0.62 12.96
N ALA A 23 -24.16 -0.19 14.07
CA ALA A 23 -23.49 -1.13 14.97
C ALA A 23 -24.49 -2.01 15.74
N VAL A 24 -25.62 -1.44 16.15
CA VAL A 24 -26.71 -2.17 16.79
C VAL A 24 -27.37 -3.13 15.80
N LEU A 25 -27.63 -2.67 14.56
CA LEU A 25 -28.16 -3.51 13.48
C LEU A 25 -27.25 -4.69 13.16
N ALA A 26 -25.93 -4.49 13.10
CA ALA A 26 -24.99 -5.58 12.87
C ALA A 26 -25.05 -6.65 13.98
N ALA A 27 -25.22 -6.23 15.24
CA ALA A 27 -25.40 -7.15 16.36
C ALA A 27 -26.75 -7.88 16.30
N MET A 28 -27.82 -7.18 15.94
CA MET A 28 -29.16 -7.74 15.73
C MET A 28 -29.18 -8.79 14.61
N HIS A 29 -28.56 -8.46 13.48
CA HIS A 29 -28.41 -9.39 12.36
C HIS A 29 -27.64 -10.64 12.77
N SER A 30 -26.60 -10.51 13.60
CA SER A 30 -25.81 -11.67 14.07
C SER A 30 -26.60 -12.68 14.93
N VAL A 31 -27.74 -12.24 15.50
CA VAL A 31 -28.65 -13.11 16.28
C VAL A 31 -29.96 -13.43 15.55
N GLY A 32 -30.14 -12.95 14.32
CA GLY A 32 -31.34 -13.17 13.51
C GLY A 32 -32.56 -12.32 13.91
N GLU A 33 -32.36 -11.27 14.71
CA GLU A 33 -33.43 -10.36 15.18
C GLU A 33 -33.30 -8.98 14.48
N GLU A 34 -33.31 -8.96 13.14
CA GLU A 34 -33.13 -7.73 12.36
C GLU A 34 -34.39 -6.86 12.37
N ASP A 35 -34.34 -5.75 13.12
CA ASP A 35 -35.40 -4.73 13.15
C ASP A 35 -34.79 -3.32 13.15
N GLN A 36 -34.99 -2.59 12.06
CA GLN A 36 -34.49 -1.21 11.92
C GLN A 36 -35.14 -0.22 12.87
N ASP A 37 -36.42 -0.40 13.21
CA ASP A 37 -37.14 0.53 14.06
C ASP A 37 -36.72 0.35 15.53
N VAL A 38 -36.50 -0.90 15.95
CA VAL A 38 -35.94 -1.18 17.29
C VAL A 38 -34.51 -0.64 17.38
N ALA A 39 -33.68 -0.82 16.34
CA ALA A 39 -32.31 -0.27 16.33
C ALA A 39 -32.28 1.27 16.42
N LYS A 40 -33.20 1.96 15.73
CA LYS A 40 -33.35 3.42 15.84
C LYS A 40 -33.79 3.84 17.23
N LYS A 41 -34.78 3.16 17.81
CA LYS A 41 -35.27 3.43 19.17
C LYS A 41 -34.17 3.26 20.22
N VAL A 42 -33.37 2.21 20.12
CA VAL A 42 -32.20 1.99 21.01
C VAL A 42 -31.16 3.08 20.80
N THR A 43 -30.93 3.50 19.56
CA THR A 43 -30.00 4.60 19.26
C THR A 43 -30.46 5.90 19.92
N GLU A 44 -31.73 6.26 19.82
CA GLU A 44 -32.28 7.48 20.46
C GLU A 44 -32.18 7.42 21.98
N GLN A 45 -32.50 6.28 22.59
CA GLN A 45 -32.33 6.07 24.03
C GLN A 45 -30.87 6.21 24.47
N THR A 46 -29.94 5.67 23.67
CA THR A 46 -28.50 5.77 23.91
C THR A 46 -28.04 7.23 23.81
N VAL A 47 -28.48 7.96 22.78
CA VAL A 47 -28.13 9.39 22.59
C VAL A 47 -28.65 10.23 23.76
N ASN A 48 -29.89 10.03 24.19
CA ASN A 48 -30.45 10.76 25.34
C ASN A 48 -29.64 10.52 26.63
N LYS A 49 -29.27 9.26 26.91
CA LYS A 49 -28.39 8.94 28.05
C LYS A 49 -27.01 9.57 27.92
N LEU A 50 -26.42 9.52 26.73
CA LEU A 50 -25.13 10.14 26.50
C LEU A 50 -25.19 11.65 26.77
N GLU A 51 -26.26 12.32 26.36
CA GLU A 51 -26.47 13.75 26.63
C GLU A 51 -26.66 14.06 28.12
N GLU A 52 -27.27 13.16 28.89
CA GLU A 52 -27.40 13.30 30.34
C GLU A 52 -26.06 13.14 31.07
N ILE A 53 -25.26 12.15 30.67
CA ILE A 53 -24.00 11.78 31.34
C ILE A 53 -22.87 12.75 30.94
N PHE A 54 -22.83 13.18 29.68
CA PHE A 54 -21.70 13.92 29.10
C PHE A 54 -22.07 15.36 28.70
N LYS A 55 -22.71 16.11 29.61
CA LYS A 55 -23.12 17.52 29.38
C LYS A 55 -21.94 18.43 29.02
N ASP A 56 -20.83 18.32 29.74
CA ASP A 56 -19.67 19.22 29.62
C ASP A 56 -18.39 18.51 29.16
N LYS A 57 -18.47 17.22 28.82
CA LYS A 57 -17.31 16.40 28.40
C LYS A 57 -17.55 15.77 27.05
N ILE A 58 -16.48 15.66 26.26
CA ILE A 58 -16.51 14.95 24.98
C ILE A 58 -16.30 13.45 25.28
N PRO A 59 -17.27 12.58 24.97
CA PRO A 59 -17.14 11.16 25.28
C PRO A 59 -16.09 10.49 24.38
N GLN A 60 -15.41 9.48 24.92
CA GLN A 60 -14.56 8.56 24.17
C GLN A 60 -15.40 7.46 23.52
N VAL A 61 -14.86 6.87 22.44
CA VAL A 61 -15.52 5.75 21.75
C VAL A 61 -15.82 4.56 22.67
N GLU A 62 -14.97 4.25 23.66
CA GLU A 62 -15.25 3.16 24.60
C GLU A 62 -16.45 3.49 25.51
N GLU A 63 -16.54 4.73 26.00
CA GLU A 63 -17.64 5.19 26.86
C GLU A 63 -18.98 5.15 26.11
N VAL A 64 -18.99 5.55 24.84
CA VAL A 64 -20.18 5.41 23.98
C VAL A 64 -20.56 3.93 23.82
N GLN A 65 -19.59 3.04 23.68
CA GLN A 65 -19.86 1.61 23.58
C GLN A 65 -20.43 1.04 24.88
N ASP A 66 -19.95 1.48 26.04
CA ASP A 66 -20.46 1.06 27.35
C ASP A 66 -21.94 1.48 27.53
N VAL A 67 -22.30 2.69 27.12
CA VAL A 67 -23.70 3.17 27.19
C VAL A 67 -24.62 2.41 26.23
N VAL A 68 -24.13 2.02 25.04
CA VAL A 68 -24.89 1.16 24.10
C VAL A 68 -25.17 -0.20 24.74
N GLU A 69 -24.17 -0.83 25.35
CA GLU A 69 -24.31 -2.12 26.03
C GLU A 69 -25.34 -2.05 27.17
N GLU A 70 -25.26 -1.02 28.01
CA GLU A 70 -26.21 -0.81 29.11
C GLU A 70 -27.64 -0.60 28.59
N THR A 71 -27.79 0.11 27.47
CA THR A 71 -29.11 0.40 26.87
C THR A 71 -29.71 -0.87 26.25
N LEU A 72 -28.91 -1.72 25.60
CA LEU A 72 -29.37 -3.01 25.08
C LEU A 72 -29.80 -3.96 26.22
N ILE A 73 -29.05 -4.00 27.33
CA ILE A 73 -29.38 -4.84 28.49
C ILE A 73 -30.68 -4.35 29.17
N LYS A 74 -30.80 -3.05 29.45
CA LYS A 74 -32.01 -2.46 30.06
C LYS A 74 -33.24 -2.55 29.15
N GLY A 75 -33.03 -2.55 27.84
CA GLY A 75 -34.09 -2.77 26.84
C GLY A 75 -34.56 -4.22 26.72
N GLY A 76 -34.03 -5.16 27.53
CA GLY A 76 -34.41 -6.56 27.50
C GLY A 76 -33.82 -7.38 26.33
N MET A 77 -32.99 -6.77 25.49
CA MET A 77 -32.35 -7.41 24.33
C MET A 77 -31.06 -8.14 24.73
N ALA A 78 -31.16 -9.06 25.70
CA ALA A 78 -30.00 -9.74 26.29
C ALA A 78 -29.17 -10.52 25.26
N LYS A 79 -29.82 -11.13 24.25
CA LYS A 79 -29.15 -11.84 23.16
C LYS A 79 -28.31 -10.91 22.28
N VAL A 80 -28.90 -9.80 21.83
CA VAL A 80 -28.23 -8.76 21.02
C VAL A 80 -27.08 -8.13 21.82
N ALA A 81 -27.31 -7.80 23.09
CA ALA A 81 -26.29 -7.25 23.99
C ALA A 81 -25.09 -8.19 24.10
N LYS A 82 -25.32 -9.49 24.31
CA LYS A 82 -24.26 -10.50 24.38
C LYS A 82 -23.47 -10.58 23.07
N ALA A 83 -24.15 -10.58 21.92
CA ALA A 83 -23.48 -10.60 20.62
C ALA A 83 -22.61 -9.35 20.40
N TYR A 84 -23.13 -8.18 20.76
CA TYR A 84 -22.40 -6.90 20.69
C TYR A 84 -21.14 -6.92 21.58
N ILE A 85 -21.26 -7.36 22.84
CA ILE A 85 -20.14 -7.47 23.80
C ILE A 85 -19.08 -8.44 23.28
N LEU A 86 -19.48 -9.64 22.82
CA LEU A 86 -18.57 -10.65 22.30
C LEU A 86 -17.81 -10.13 21.08
N TYR A 87 -18.49 -9.42 20.17
CA TYR A 87 -17.86 -8.83 19.00
C TYR A 87 -16.84 -7.75 19.38
N ARG A 88 -17.18 -6.87 20.34
CA ARG A 88 -16.26 -5.85 20.87
C ARG A 88 -15.03 -6.49 21.51
N ASP A 89 -15.20 -7.54 22.32
CA ASP A 89 -14.09 -8.23 22.97
C ASP A 89 -13.20 -8.97 21.97
N LYS A 90 -13.78 -9.64 20.95
CA LYS A 90 -13.02 -10.26 19.85
C LYS A 90 -12.13 -9.22 19.16
N ARG A 91 -12.69 -8.08 18.75
CA ARG A 91 -11.92 -6.99 18.12
C ARG A 91 -10.88 -6.36 19.06
N ARG A 92 -11.12 -6.34 20.37
CA ARG A 92 -10.15 -5.88 21.37
C ARG A 92 -8.97 -6.86 21.48
N ARG A 93 -9.23 -8.16 21.52
CA ARG A 93 -8.20 -9.21 21.58
C ARG A 93 -7.33 -9.22 20.33
N ILE A 94 -7.94 -9.19 19.15
CA ILE A 94 -7.22 -9.16 17.87
C ILE A 94 -6.30 -7.96 17.84
N ARG A 95 -6.77 -6.74 18.18
CA ARG A 95 -5.90 -5.56 18.20
C ARG A 95 -4.73 -5.62 19.18
N LYS A 96 -4.91 -6.25 20.35
CA LYS A 96 -3.83 -6.44 21.33
C LYS A 96 -2.80 -7.45 20.85
N LYS A 97 -3.22 -8.48 20.11
CA LYS A 97 -2.36 -9.57 19.64
C LYS A 97 -1.73 -9.31 18.29
N LEU A 98 -2.42 -8.59 17.41
CA LEU A 98 -2.04 -8.39 16.02
C LEU A 98 -0.74 -7.59 15.95
N LYS A 99 0.29 -8.26 15.47
CA LYS A 99 1.61 -7.70 15.24
C LYS A 99 1.85 -7.53 13.74
N VAL A 100 2.45 -6.40 13.39
CA VAL A 100 2.86 -6.09 12.02
C VAL A 100 4.35 -6.39 11.89
N ARG A 101 4.68 -7.35 11.03
CA ARG A 101 6.05 -7.72 10.68
C ARG A 101 6.52 -6.86 9.53
N LYS A 102 7.55 -6.05 9.76
CA LYS A 102 8.23 -5.27 8.73
C LYS A 102 9.64 -5.83 8.54
N LYS A 103 9.98 -6.20 7.31
CA LYS A 103 11.38 -6.37 6.91
C LYS A 103 12.02 -4.98 6.89
N VAL A 104 13.01 -4.74 7.73
CA VAL A 104 13.83 -3.53 7.67
C VAL A 104 15.09 -3.88 6.92
N GLU A 105 15.16 -3.38 5.70
CA GLU A 105 16.38 -3.34 4.92
C GLU A 105 17.08 -2.02 5.24
N ASN A 106 18.17 -2.09 6.02
CA ASN A 106 19.04 -0.94 6.25
C ASN A 106 20.05 -0.89 5.10
N HIS A 107 19.67 -0.22 4.01
CA HIS A 107 20.60 0.08 2.93
C HIS A 107 21.16 1.48 3.18
N ARG A 108 22.41 1.58 3.65
CA ARG A 108 23.05 2.87 3.98
C ARG A 108 23.71 3.51 2.75
N SER A 109 23.98 2.71 1.72
CA SER A 109 24.62 3.12 0.47
C SER A 109 24.04 2.37 -0.74
N THR A 110 24.18 2.94 -1.95
CA THR A 110 23.86 2.26 -3.21
C THR A 110 24.64 0.96 -3.38
N THR A 111 25.86 0.89 -2.85
CA THR A 111 26.67 -0.33 -2.82
C THR A 111 26.03 -1.42 -1.95
N ASP A 112 25.39 -1.05 -0.84
CA ASP A 112 24.70 -2.02 0.03
C ASP A 112 23.45 -2.62 -0.65
N ILE A 113 22.76 -1.82 -1.48
CA ILE A 113 21.64 -2.27 -2.31
C ILE A 113 22.12 -3.28 -3.35
N SER A 114 23.23 -2.97 -4.03
CA SER A 114 23.81 -3.81 -5.09
C SER A 114 24.36 -5.14 -4.57
N LEU A 115 25.00 -5.12 -3.40
CA LEU A 115 25.58 -6.32 -2.81
C LEU A 115 24.53 -7.26 -2.21
N LEU A 116 23.29 -6.79 -2.00
CA LEU A 116 22.22 -7.54 -1.32
C LEU A 116 22.66 -8.11 0.05
N VAL A 117 23.73 -7.56 0.64
CA VAL A 117 24.28 -8.01 1.92
C VAL A 117 23.47 -7.34 3.02
N SER A 118 22.57 -8.11 3.60
CA SER A 118 21.78 -7.66 4.74
C SER A 118 22.67 -7.56 5.98
N THR A 119 23.13 -6.35 6.34
CA THR A 119 23.67 -6.14 7.69
C THR A 119 22.50 -6.26 8.67
N THR A 120 22.50 -7.36 9.43
CA THR A 120 21.50 -7.71 10.46
C THR A 120 20.06 -7.31 10.13
N THR A 121 19.33 -8.19 9.43
CA THR A 121 17.86 -8.10 9.34
C THR A 121 17.28 -8.13 10.75
N SER A 122 16.94 -6.95 11.28
CA SER A 122 16.05 -6.85 12.42
C SER A 122 14.64 -6.91 11.87
N GLU A 123 13.95 -8.01 12.12
CA GLU A 123 12.52 -8.06 11.92
C GLU A 123 11.86 -7.18 12.96
N ASN A 124 11.46 -5.98 12.54
CA ASN A 124 10.75 -5.09 13.44
C ASN A 124 9.30 -5.54 13.50
N ILE A 125 8.96 -6.12 14.65
CA ILE A 125 7.61 -6.44 15.04
C ILE A 125 7.04 -5.20 15.74
N SER A 126 6.01 -4.60 15.14
CA SER A 126 5.34 -3.42 15.72
C SER A 126 3.86 -3.70 15.96
N PRO A 127 3.22 -3.05 16.95
CA PRO A 127 1.79 -3.20 17.16
C PRO A 127 1.00 -2.65 15.96
N TRP A 128 -0.17 -3.25 15.69
CA TRP A 128 -1.10 -2.76 14.68
C TRP A 128 -1.46 -1.28 14.94
N ASN A 129 -1.32 -0.45 13.90
CA ASN A 129 -1.73 0.94 13.94
C ASN A 129 -2.29 1.40 12.60
N ARG A 130 -3.62 1.53 12.54
CA ARG A 130 -4.35 2.01 11.37
C ARG A 130 -3.95 3.42 10.92
N GLN A 131 -3.47 4.27 11.82
CA GLN A 131 -3.04 5.64 11.48
C GLN A 131 -1.91 5.65 10.45
N LYS A 132 -1.05 4.62 10.43
CA LYS A 132 0.02 4.48 9.44
C LYS A 132 -0.55 4.38 8.01
N ILE A 133 -1.64 3.64 7.82
CA ILE A 133 -2.33 3.51 6.53
C ILE A 133 -2.95 4.85 6.13
N ILE A 134 -3.59 5.55 7.07
CA ILE A 134 -4.20 6.86 6.80
C ILE A 134 -3.13 7.88 6.37
N GLN A 135 -1.99 7.90 7.06
CA GLN A 135 -0.87 8.79 6.73
C GLN A 135 -0.27 8.46 5.36
N ALA A 136 -0.06 7.18 5.06
CA ALA A 136 0.38 6.72 3.74
C ALA A 136 -0.61 7.17 2.64
N LEU A 137 -1.91 6.90 2.81
CA LEU A 137 -2.96 7.30 1.86
C LEU A 137 -3.03 8.81 1.61
N THR A 138 -2.79 9.60 2.65
CA THR A 138 -2.83 11.06 2.55
C THR A 138 -1.58 11.63 1.90
N LYS A 139 -0.40 11.08 2.22
CA LYS A 139 0.89 11.60 1.71
C LYS A 139 1.23 11.10 0.32
N GLU A 140 0.97 9.83 0.05
CA GLU A 140 1.49 9.14 -1.14
C GLU A 140 0.47 9.14 -2.28
N ALA A 141 -0.83 9.10 -1.96
CA ALA A 141 -1.91 9.12 -2.95
C ALA A 141 -2.79 10.37 -2.90
N GLU A 142 -2.39 11.35 -2.08
CA GLU A 142 -3.04 12.66 -2.01
C GLU A 142 -4.56 12.57 -1.81
N LEU A 143 -5.00 11.52 -1.08
CA LEU A 143 -6.41 11.28 -0.85
C LEU A 143 -6.94 12.12 0.31
N PRO A 144 -8.16 12.69 0.19
CA PRO A 144 -8.81 13.39 1.29
C PRO A 144 -8.93 12.53 2.56
N LEU A 145 -8.76 13.16 3.72
CA LEU A 145 -8.68 12.48 5.01
C LEU A 145 -9.92 11.62 5.34
N ASN A 146 -11.10 12.03 4.87
CA ASN A 146 -12.34 11.26 5.02
C ASN A 146 -12.30 9.93 4.25
N ILE A 147 -11.81 9.95 3.00
CA ILE A 147 -11.66 8.76 2.14
C ILE A 147 -10.56 7.87 2.70
N SER A 148 -9.40 8.43 3.05
CA SER A 148 -8.28 7.68 3.65
C SER A 148 -8.70 6.95 4.93
N ARG A 149 -9.51 7.58 5.78
CA ARG A 149 -10.09 6.95 6.98
C ARG A 149 -11.07 5.83 6.65
N SER A 150 -11.87 5.99 5.59
CA SER A 150 -12.86 5.00 5.16
C SER A 150 -12.19 3.75 4.60
N ILE A 151 -11.15 3.91 3.77
CA ILE A 151 -10.34 2.81 3.23
C ILE A 151 -9.60 2.10 4.36
N ALA A 152 -8.89 2.84 5.21
CA ALA A 152 -8.15 2.25 6.32
C ALA A 152 -9.07 1.48 7.29
N LYS A 153 -10.33 1.91 7.45
CA LYS A 153 -11.33 1.16 8.20
C LYS A 153 -11.67 -0.15 7.49
N ALA A 154 -12.01 -0.13 6.20
CA ALA A 154 -12.37 -1.35 5.48
C ALA A 154 -11.22 -2.39 5.47
N VAL A 155 -9.98 -1.94 5.29
CA VAL A 155 -8.79 -2.80 5.41
C VAL A 155 -8.66 -3.38 6.81
N GLU A 156 -8.87 -2.59 7.86
CA GLU A 156 -8.85 -3.07 9.25
C GLU A 156 -9.92 -4.14 9.49
N GLU A 157 -11.12 -3.98 8.94
CA GLU A 157 -12.19 -4.97 9.06
C GLU A 157 -11.79 -6.29 8.39
N LYS A 158 -11.30 -6.22 7.14
CA LYS A 158 -10.77 -7.39 6.42
C LYS A 158 -9.67 -8.11 7.20
N ILE A 159 -8.72 -7.37 7.76
CA ILE A 159 -7.61 -7.96 8.54
C ILE A 159 -8.12 -8.68 9.79
N PHE A 160 -9.11 -8.10 10.47
CA PHE A 160 -9.67 -8.73 11.68
C PHE A 160 -10.53 -9.95 11.36
N ASP A 161 -11.14 -9.99 10.18
CA ASP A 161 -11.90 -11.16 9.72
C ASP A 161 -10.99 -12.35 9.37
N LEU A 162 -9.72 -12.10 9.02
CA LEU A 162 -8.71 -13.14 8.75
C LEU A 162 -8.18 -13.84 10.03
N ASP A 163 -8.46 -13.29 11.22
CA ASP A 163 -8.06 -13.85 12.53
C ASP A 163 -6.56 -14.20 12.67
N LEU A 164 -5.69 -13.40 12.04
CA LEU A 164 -4.25 -13.60 12.06
C LEU A 164 -3.61 -12.99 13.33
N ASN A 165 -2.61 -13.67 13.88
CA ASN A 165 -1.79 -13.11 14.97
C ASN A 165 -0.71 -12.16 14.45
N GLU A 166 -0.21 -12.38 13.23
CA GLU A 166 0.83 -11.57 12.60
C GLU A 166 0.50 -11.30 11.13
N ILE A 167 0.82 -10.10 10.66
CA ILE A 167 0.60 -9.68 9.27
C ILE A 167 1.83 -8.97 8.71
N SER A 168 2.18 -9.25 7.46
CA SER A 168 3.28 -8.58 6.77
C SER A 168 2.84 -7.22 6.21
N THR A 169 3.78 -6.28 6.11
CA THR A 169 3.51 -4.98 5.46
C THR A 169 3.11 -5.13 3.99
N SER A 170 3.60 -6.16 3.30
CA SER A 170 3.22 -6.46 1.92
C SER A 170 1.74 -6.84 1.82
N LEU A 171 1.24 -7.73 2.69
CA LEU A 171 -0.17 -8.11 2.68
C LEU A 171 -1.09 -6.93 3.03
N ILE A 172 -0.66 -6.05 3.95
CA ILE A 172 -1.41 -4.81 4.23
C ILE A 172 -1.52 -3.94 2.98
N ARG A 173 -0.43 -3.81 2.21
CA ARG A 173 -0.43 -3.04 0.95
C ARG A 173 -1.41 -3.66 -0.05
N GLU A 174 -1.35 -4.97 -0.29
CA GLU A 174 -2.29 -5.64 -1.21
C GLU A 174 -3.76 -5.43 -0.83
N LEU A 175 -4.08 -5.45 0.47
CA LEU A 175 -5.44 -5.19 0.94
C LEU A 175 -5.87 -3.72 0.75
N VAL A 176 -4.94 -2.77 0.92
CA VAL A 176 -5.18 -1.34 0.63
C VAL A 176 -5.40 -1.14 -0.87
N ASP A 177 -4.57 -1.75 -1.71
CA ASP A 177 -4.64 -1.67 -3.16
C ASP A 177 -5.97 -2.24 -3.67
N ASN A 178 -6.42 -3.38 -3.10
CA ASN A 178 -7.72 -3.97 -3.38
C ASN A 178 -8.87 -3.01 -3.04
N GLU A 179 -8.83 -2.33 -1.90
CA GLU A 179 -9.86 -1.34 -1.52
C GLU A 179 -9.87 -0.10 -2.43
N LEU A 180 -8.69 0.37 -2.83
CA LEU A 180 -8.56 1.48 -3.76
C LEU A 180 -9.12 1.13 -5.13
N PHE A 181 -8.83 -0.09 -5.61
CA PHE A 181 -9.35 -0.61 -6.87
C PHE A 181 -10.87 -0.69 -6.86
N ILE A 182 -11.47 -1.33 -5.85
CA ILE A 182 -12.93 -1.47 -5.73
C ILE A 182 -13.65 -0.10 -5.76
N ARG A 183 -13.01 0.93 -5.21
CA ARG A 183 -13.56 2.29 -5.11
C ARG A 183 -13.20 3.19 -6.30
N GLY A 184 -12.48 2.68 -7.30
CA GLY A 184 -12.10 3.44 -8.50
C GLY A 184 -10.96 4.44 -8.29
N TYR A 185 -10.19 4.34 -7.20
CA TYR A 185 -9.03 5.19 -6.92
C TYR A 185 -7.71 4.65 -7.51
N GLU A 186 -7.77 3.68 -8.43
CA GLU A 186 -6.60 3.02 -9.02
C GLU A 186 -5.55 4.01 -9.53
N GLN A 187 -6.00 5.08 -10.17
CA GLN A 187 -5.13 6.09 -10.80
C GLN A 187 -4.30 6.91 -9.81
N LYS A 188 -4.74 6.99 -8.55
CA LYS A 188 -4.05 7.77 -7.50
C LYS A 188 -3.00 6.96 -6.75
N TRP A 189 -2.93 5.65 -6.99
CA TRP A 189 -2.07 4.71 -6.27
C TRP A 189 -1.08 3.98 -7.19
N GLU A 190 -0.77 4.53 -8.36
CA GLU A 190 0.17 3.89 -9.31
C GLU A 190 1.62 3.91 -8.80
N LYS A 191 1.99 4.89 -7.95
CA LYS A 191 3.37 5.14 -7.46
C LYS A 191 3.96 4.09 -6.49
N GLN A 192 3.21 3.04 -6.15
CA GLN A 192 3.69 1.96 -5.26
C GLN A 192 3.66 0.57 -5.88
N LYS A 193 3.34 0.45 -7.18
CA LYS A 193 3.44 -0.84 -7.85
C LYS A 193 4.87 -1.35 -7.76
N VAL A 194 5.02 -2.58 -7.28
CA VAL A 194 6.33 -3.22 -7.20
C VAL A 194 6.84 -3.42 -8.62
N ILE A 195 7.91 -2.70 -8.96
CA ILE A 195 8.64 -2.94 -10.20
C ILE A 195 9.43 -4.23 -10.01
N GLY A 196 9.27 -5.16 -10.94
CA GLY A 196 9.98 -6.43 -10.89
C GLY A 196 9.35 -7.50 -11.75
N MET A 197 9.81 -8.72 -11.56
CA MET A 197 9.42 -9.86 -12.37
C MET A 197 9.00 -11.03 -11.48
N PRO A 198 7.88 -11.71 -11.77
CA PRO A 198 7.55 -12.97 -11.12
C PRO A 198 8.70 -13.96 -11.22
N THR A 199 8.91 -14.75 -10.15
CA THR A 199 9.98 -15.75 -10.12
C THR A 199 9.87 -16.77 -11.25
N TYR A 200 8.64 -17.08 -11.67
CA TYR A 200 8.38 -17.95 -12.81
C TYR A 200 8.94 -17.36 -14.11
N ASP A 201 8.64 -16.10 -14.42
CA ASP A 201 9.12 -15.42 -15.63
C ASP A 201 10.63 -15.27 -15.62
N LEU A 202 11.20 -14.96 -14.45
CA LEU A 202 12.64 -14.91 -14.26
C LEU A 202 13.28 -16.27 -14.55
N THR A 203 12.67 -17.34 -14.04
CA THR A 203 13.10 -18.73 -14.31
C THR A 203 13.03 -19.02 -15.81
N GLN A 204 11.98 -18.58 -16.49
CA GLN A 204 11.88 -18.73 -17.94
C GLN A 204 13.00 -17.98 -18.67
N LEU A 205 13.43 -16.80 -18.22
CA LEU A 205 14.58 -16.12 -18.83
C LEU A 205 15.88 -16.92 -18.73
N PHE A 206 16.10 -17.63 -17.62
CA PHE A 206 17.27 -18.49 -17.47
C PHE A 206 17.24 -19.70 -18.42
N PHE A 207 16.05 -20.23 -18.72
CA PHE A 207 15.91 -21.47 -19.48
C PHE A 207 15.44 -21.28 -20.94
N SER A 208 15.04 -20.08 -21.34
CA SER A 208 14.50 -19.79 -22.67
C SER A 208 15.12 -18.54 -23.29
N LYS A 209 15.24 -18.54 -24.62
CA LYS A 209 15.82 -17.42 -25.38
C LYS A 209 14.80 -16.30 -25.58
N THR A 210 15.17 -15.08 -25.20
CA THR A 210 14.44 -13.85 -25.56
C THR A 210 14.65 -13.50 -27.05
N LYS A 211 13.59 -13.03 -27.71
CA LYS A 211 13.61 -12.62 -29.13
C LYS A 211 13.63 -11.10 -29.35
N GLU A 212 13.73 -10.33 -28.26
CA GLU A 212 13.61 -8.88 -28.31
C GLU A 212 14.80 -8.21 -29.00
N ASN A 213 16.02 -8.71 -28.77
CA ASN A 213 17.22 -8.20 -29.42
C ASN A 213 17.73 -9.22 -30.46
N SER A 214 17.58 -8.89 -31.73
CA SER A 214 18.04 -9.73 -32.84
C SER A 214 19.56 -9.91 -32.89
N ASN A 215 20.33 -9.02 -32.23
CA ASN A 215 21.78 -9.09 -32.19
C ASN A 215 22.30 -10.10 -31.15
N ILE A 216 21.43 -10.61 -30.27
CA ILE A 216 21.79 -11.62 -29.27
C ILE A 216 21.51 -13.01 -29.85
N GLY A 217 22.56 -13.66 -30.34
CA GLY A 217 22.49 -14.96 -30.99
C GLY A 217 22.08 -16.11 -30.06
N ASN A 218 22.57 -16.14 -28.82
CA ASN A 218 22.37 -17.21 -27.83
C ASN A 218 21.95 -16.66 -26.46
N ASN A 219 21.21 -17.46 -25.68
CA ASN A 219 20.88 -17.13 -24.29
C ASN A 219 22.12 -17.31 -23.42
N ASN A 220 22.89 -16.24 -23.25
CA ASN A 220 24.11 -16.21 -22.45
C ASN A 220 23.89 -15.40 -21.15
N PRO A 221 24.78 -15.50 -20.15
CA PRO A 221 24.60 -14.79 -18.88
C PRO A 221 24.42 -13.27 -19.03
N GLU A 222 25.11 -12.64 -19.99
CA GLU A 222 25.00 -11.21 -20.24
C GLU A 222 23.62 -10.84 -20.82
N ALA A 223 23.11 -11.65 -21.74
CA ALA A 223 21.77 -11.49 -22.29
C ALA A 223 20.68 -11.61 -21.21
N ILE A 224 20.87 -12.52 -20.25
CA ILE A 224 19.95 -12.69 -19.12
C ILE A 224 19.99 -11.48 -18.19
N ASN A 225 21.20 -11.05 -17.78
CA ASN A 225 21.37 -9.85 -16.95
C ASN A 225 20.74 -8.63 -17.59
N LEU A 226 20.99 -8.44 -18.88
CA LEU A 226 20.45 -7.35 -19.67
C LEU A 226 18.92 -7.41 -19.77
N ALA A 227 18.34 -8.58 -20.03
CA ALA A 227 16.89 -8.74 -20.08
C ALA A 227 16.20 -8.39 -18.75
N ILE A 228 16.81 -8.78 -17.62
CA ILE A 228 16.31 -8.47 -16.28
C ILE A 228 16.40 -6.96 -16.01
N ALA A 229 17.55 -6.36 -16.31
CA ALA A 229 17.78 -4.93 -16.13
C ALA A 229 16.83 -4.09 -17.01
N GLU A 230 16.73 -4.43 -18.29
CA GLU A 230 15.84 -3.76 -19.23
C GLU A 230 14.38 -3.89 -18.80
N ASN A 231 13.93 -5.06 -18.34
CA ASN A 231 12.55 -5.24 -17.89
C ASN A 231 12.21 -4.31 -16.71
N THR A 232 13.12 -4.21 -15.75
CA THR A 232 12.98 -3.32 -14.58
C THR A 232 12.92 -1.85 -15.01
N ILE A 233 13.83 -1.43 -15.91
CA ILE A 233 13.87 -0.06 -16.42
C ILE A 233 12.63 0.26 -17.26
N LYS A 234 12.17 -0.65 -18.13
CA LYS A 234 10.96 -0.47 -18.96
C LYS A 234 9.75 -0.18 -18.09
N GLN A 235 9.56 -0.96 -17.03
CA GLN A 235 8.48 -0.74 -16.07
C GLN A 235 8.59 0.63 -15.40
N TYR A 236 9.78 1.01 -14.93
CA TYR A 236 10.02 2.33 -14.35
C TYR A 236 9.71 3.47 -15.33
N MET A 237 10.18 3.37 -16.58
CA MET A 237 9.97 4.39 -17.61
C MET A 237 8.48 4.59 -17.91
N LEU A 238 7.71 3.50 -18.05
CA LEU A 238 6.27 3.58 -18.31
C LEU A 238 5.46 4.09 -17.12
N GLN A 239 5.95 3.90 -15.89
CA GLN A 239 5.25 4.32 -14.68
C GLN A 239 5.59 5.77 -14.29
N GLU A 240 6.85 6.18 -14.39
CA GLU A 240 7.34 7.44 -13.79
C GLU A 240 7.82 8.47 -14.80
N VAL A 241 8.21 8.07 -16.03
CA VAL A 241 8.84 8.99 -17.00
C VAL A 241 7.87 9.37 -18.12
N PHE A 242 7.17 8.40 -18.71
CA PHE A 242 6.23 8.66 -19.79
C PHE A 242 4.86 9.08 -19.27
N SER A 243 4.14 9.87 -20.06
CA SER A 243 2.73 10.17 -19.75
C SER A 243 1.89 8.89 -19.84
N ARG A 244 0.78 8.88 -19.11
CA ARG A 244 -0.11 7.73 -19.05
C ARG A 244 -0.67 7.35 -20.42
N GLU A 245 -0.94 8.33 -21.28
CA GLU A 245 -1.42 8.11 -22.64
C GLU A 245 -0.38 7.35 -23.47
N VAL A 246 0.88 7.78 -23.39
CA VAL A 246 2.00 7.15 -24.10
C VAL A 246 2.24 5.73 -23.58
N ALA A 247 2.27 5.57 -22.26
CA ALA A 247 2.45 4.26 -21.63
C ALA A 247 1.34 3.27 -22.02
N GLN A 248 0.07 3.71 -22.00
CA GLN A 248 -1.05 2.88 -22.42
C GLN A 248 -1.01 2.54 -23.91
N ALA A 249 -0.65 3.49 -24.77
CA ALA A 249 -0.52 3.24 -26.20
C ALA A 249 0.56 2.19 -26.48
N HIS A 250 1.68 2.23 -25.74
CA HIS A 250 2.73 1.22 -25.81
C HIS A 250 2.23 -0.16 -25.35
N LEU A 251 1.63 -0.23 -24.15
CA LEU A 251 1.13 -1.49 -23.57
C LEU A 251 0.02 -2.15 -24.40
N LYS A 252 -0.80 -1.34 -25.08
CA LYS A 252 -1.86 -1.83 -25.99
C LYS A 252 -1.33 -2.19 -27.39
N GLY A 253 -0.05 -1.98 -27.66
CA GLY A 253 0.57 -2.22 -28.97
C GLY A 253 0.15 -1.23 -30.06
N TRP A 254 -0.42 -0.08 -29.69
CA TRP A 254 -0.76 0.99 -30.65
C TRP A 254 0.49 1.71 -31.14
N ILE A 255 1.48 1.82 -30.28
CA ILE A 255 2.82 2.29 -30.60
C ILE A 255 3.85 1.32 -30.01
N HIS A 256 5.06 1.31 -30.56
CA HIS A 256 6.19 0.62 -29.96
C HIS A 256 7.28 1.65 -29.67
N ILE A 257 7.75 1.68 -28.42
CA ILE A 257 8.83 2.57 -27.98
C ILE A 257 10.10 1.73 -28.02
N HIS A 258 10.95 2.00 -29.01
CA HIS A 258 12.23 1.31 -29.14
C HIS A 258 13.16 1.67 -27.99
N ASP A 259 13.98 0.70 -27.55
CA ASP A 259 15.00 0.85 -26.52
C ASP A 259 14.51 1.43 -25.19
N LEU A 260 13.24 1.17 -24.85
CA LEU A 260 12.61 1.63 -23.62
C LEU A 260 13.35 1.20 -22.33
N GLY A 261 14.14 0.12 -22.40
CA GLY A 261 14.99 -0.36 -21.29
C GLY A 261 16.36 0.33 -21.20
N TYR A 262 16.65 1.29 -22.08
CA TYR A 262 17.94 1.95 -22.19
C TYR A 262 17.78 3.48 -22.16
N PRO A 263 17.97 4.12 -20.99
CA PRO A 263 17.85 5.57 -20.86
C PRO A 263 19.11 6.27 -21.39
N ARG A 264 19.39 6.12 -22.68
CA ARG A 264 20.51 6.75 -23.39
C ARG A 264 20.10 7.17 -24.79
N ILE A 265 20.96 7.94 -25.44
CA ILE A 265 20.81 8.28 -26.86
C ILE A 265 20.79 7.00 -27.69
N TYR A 266 19.85 6.91 -28.64
CA TYR A 266 19.61 5.73 -29.47
C TYR A 266 20.87 5.29 -30.22
N CYS A 267 21.40 6.18 -31.06
CA CYS A 267 22.63 5.94 -31.81
C CYS A 267 23.32 7.26 -32.16
N SER A 268 24.62 7.17 -32.44
CA SER A 268 25.41 8.29 -32.93
C SER A 268 26.50 7.79 -33.89
N GLY A 269 26.79 8.59 -34.91
CA GLY A 269 27.94 8.40 -35.79
C GLY A 269 29.04 9.38 -35.41
N HIS A 270 30.26 8.88 -35.18
CA HIS A 270 31.39 9.70 -34.77
C HIS A 270 32.54 9.58 -35.77
N SER A 271 33.16 10.72 -36.11
CA SER A 271 34.39 10.73 -36.91
C SER A 271 35.58 10.28 -36.06
N LEU A 272 36.39 9.38 -36.61
CA LEU A 272 37.65 8.94 -35.98
C LEU A 272 38.71 10.06 -35.94
N GLU A 273 38.55 11.14 -36.70
CA GLU A 273 39.52 12.25 -36.73
C GLU A 273 39.67 12.91 -35.35
N TYR A 274 38.60 12.94 -34.55
CA TYR A 274 38.66 13.47 -33.19
C TYR A 274 39.61 12.64 -32.31
N LEU A 275 39.42 11.32 -32.29
CA LEU A 275 40.28 10.39 -31.52
C LEU A 275 41.73 10.46 -31.99
N LYS A 276 41.96 10.59 -33.30
CA LYS A 276 43.30 10.74 -33.89
C LYS A 276 44.00 12.03 -33.47
N LYS A 277 43.27 13.13 -33.31
CA LYS A 277 43.86 14.45 -33.01
C LYS A 277 44.00 14.70 -31.51
N TYR A 278 43.04 14.22 -30.71
CA TYR A 278 42.92 14.57 -29.30
C TYR A 278 43.05 13.37 -28.36
N GLY A 279 43.01 12.14 -28.87
CA GLY A 279 43.00 10.94 -28.04
C GLY A 279 41.61 10.67 -27.47
N LEU A 280 41.56 9.97 -26.33
CA LEU A 280 40.32 9.66 -25.62
C LEU A 280 40.34 10.36 -24.26
N GLU A 281 39.54 11.41 -24.14
CA GLU A 281 39.29 12.15 -22.91
C GLU A 281 37.77 12.31 -22.78
N LEU A 282 37.19 11.66 -21.77
CA LEU A 282 35.75 11.68 -21.51
C LEU A 282 35.54 12.09 -20.05
N ASP A 283 34.60 13.00 -19.81
CA ASP A 283 34.36 13.61 -18.49
C ASP A 283 33.99 12.59 -17.39
N ASN A 284 33.57 11.39 -17.78
CA ASN A 284 33.12 10.32 -16.88
C ASN A 284 34.15 9.18 -16.72
N LEU A 285 35.38 9.34 -17.23
CA LEU A 285 36.46 8.39 -17.04
C LEU A 285 37.59 9.01 -16.21
N ASP A 286 38.07 8.27 -15.22
CA ASP A 286 39.22 8.67 -14.40
C ASP A 286 40.56 8.63 -15.15
N THR A 287 40.54 8.18 -16.41
CA THR A 287 41.73 8.01 -17.23
C THR A 287 41.52 8.63 -18.60
N SER A 288 42.56 9.31 -19.09
CA SER A 288 42.64 9.81 -20.46
C SER A 288 43.78 9.14 -21.20
N SER A 289 43.64 9.01 -22.52
CA SER A 289 44.64 8.42 -23.40
C SER A 289 45.02 9.42 -24.48
N ALA A 290 46.33 9.68 -24.63
CA ALA A 290 46.84 10.53 -25.70
C ALA A 290 46.58 9.91 -27.09
N PRO A 291 46.59 10.71 -28.17
CA PRO A 291 46.50 10.22 -29.54
C PRO A 291 47.45 9.05 -29.84
N ALA A 292 46.94 8.04 -30.53
CA ALA A 292 47.74 6.90 -30.98
C ALA A 292 48.82 7.34 -31.97
N LYS A 293 50.07 6.91 -31.75
CA LYS A 293 51.23 7.27 -32.60
C LYS A 293 51.56 6.20 -33.65
N HIS A 294 51.00 5.01 -33.49
CA HIS A 294 51.28 3.86 -34.34
C HIS A 294 49.99 3.09 -34.63
N THR A 295 49.85 2.61 -35.86
CA THR A 295 48.87 1.58 -36.25
C THR A 295 49.44 0.24 -35.80
N ARG A 296 48.85 -0.41 -34.81
CA ARG A 296 49.27 -1.75 -34.40
C ARG A 296 48.49 -2.81 -35.16
#